data_AF-Q2GND9-F1
#
_entry.id   AF-Q2GND9-F1
#
_cell.length_a   1.000
_cell.length_b   1.000
_cell.length_c   1.000
_cell.angle_alpha   90.00
_cell.angle_beta   90.00
_cell.angle_gamma   90.00
#
_symmetry.space_group_name_H-M   'P 1'
#
loop_
_entity.id
_entity.type
_entity.pdbx_description
1 polymer ?
#
loop_
_entity_poly.entity_id
_entity_poly.type
_entity_poly.pdbx_seq_one_letter_code
_entity_poly.pdbx_strand_id
1 'polypeptide(L)'
;MKFLVFATLAASAIAYPITGSVVNCRSGPGTSYAVKKSYNKGADVTISCQTTGTSVNGNSIWDKTQDGCYVADYYVKTGTNGYVTKKCGGTSTCAAPKSNSATVDLIAKSEGFRANVYNDPAGHPTVGYGHLCTKAKCAEIKYKIPLSTTDGKKLLADDMKKFEKCITAMLNSKAKLNLNQYGALVSWSFNVGCGAAQGSQLVKRLNKGENVNTVLSNELPKWVNAGGKKLPGLVTRRNNEIALAKKSGSGAALPVKC
;
A
#
# COMPACT_ATOMS: atom_id res chain seq x y z
N MET A 1 22.12 -1.47 49.01
CA MET A 1 21.64 -1.46 47.61
C MET A 1 20.25 -2.07 47.57
N LYS A 2 19.22 -1.29 47.19
CA LYS A 2 17.82 -1.71 47.16
C LYS A 2 17.46 -1.91 45.68
N PHE A 3 17.32 -3.16 45.23
CA PHE A 3 16.94 -3.47 43.85
C PHE A 3 15.47 -3.09 43.64
N LEU A 4 15.22 -2.11 42.77
CA LEU A 4 13.89 -1.82 42.23
C LEU A 4 13.57 -2.90 41.19
N VAL A 5 12.66 -3.82 41.53
CA VAL A 5 12.06 -4.76 40.59
C VAL A 5 10.95 -4.01 39.84
N PHE A 6 11.16 -3.72 38.56
CA PHE A 6 10.09 -3.26 37.68
C PHE A 6 9.22 -4.47 37.30
N ALA A 7 8.07 -4.61 37.94
CA ALA A 7 7.02 -5.50 37.46
C ALA A 7 6.46 -4.91 36.15
N THR A 8 6.73 -5.57 35.03
CA THR A 8 6.08 -5.24 33.76
C THR A 8 4.63 -5.70 33.82
N LEU A 9 3.69 -4.76 33.74
CA LEU A 9 2.28 -5.08 33.48
C LEU A 9 2.17 -5.66 32.08
N ALA A 10 2.06 -6.99 31.98
CA ALA A 10 1.67 -7.64 30.74
C ALA A 10 0.23 -7.22 30.43
N ALA A 11 0.03 -6.46 29.36
CA ALA A 11 -1.31 -6.20 28.83
C ALA A 11 -1.98 -7.55 28.55
N SER A 12 -3.11 -7.83 29.21
CA SER A 12 -3.89 -9.04 28.99
C SER A 12 -4.29 -9.09 27.52
N ALA A 13 -3.71 -10.04 26.77
CA ALA A 13 -4.10 -10.24 25.38
C ALA A 13 -5.56 -10.71 25.35
N ILE A 14 -6.39 -10.10 24.50
CA ILE A 14 -7.79 -10.49 24.35
C ILE A 14 -7.83 -11.91 23.79
N ALA A 15 -8.39 -12.83 24.57
CA ALA A 15 -8.59 -14.21 24.19
C ALA A 15 -10.05 -14.45 23.80
N TYR A 16 -10.25 -15.34 22.83
CA TYR A 16 -11.56 -15.64 22.26
C TYR A 16 -11.83 -17.14 22.36
N PRO A 17 -13.00 -17.57 22.86
CA PRO A 17 -13.29 -18.98 23.03
C PRO A 17 -13.67 -19.66 21.71
N ILE A 18 -13.21 -20.90 21.55
CA ILE A 18 -13.59 -21.78 20.45
C ILE A 18 -15.02 -22.30 20.62
N THR A 19 -15.82 -22.22 19.57
CA THR A 19 -17.25 -22.63 19.60
C THR A 19 -17.50 -24.02 19.04
N GLY A 20 -16.64 -24.52 18.13
CA GLY A 20 -16.69 -25.88 17.58
C GLY A 20 -16.22 -26.95 18.56
N SER A 21 -16.68 -28.20 18.41
CA SER A 21 -16.32 -29.33 19.28
C SER A 21 -14.82 -29.60 19.29
N VAL A 22 -14.25 -29.77 18.08
CA VAL A 22 -12.80 -29.83 17.83
C VAL A 22 -12.50 -29.01 16.58
N VAL A 23 -11.62 -28.02 16.70
CA VAL A 23 -11.28 -27.10 15.61
C VAL A 23 -9.81 -27.24 15.25
N ASN A 24 -9.55 -27.55 13.98
CA ASN A 24 -8.21 -27.70 13.45
C ASN A 24 -7.54 -26.34 13.22
N CYS A 25 -6.39 -26.15 13.84
CA CYS A 25 -5.48 -25.05 13.60
C CYS A 25 -4.45 -25.46 12.54
N ARG A 26 -4.48 -24.78 11.39
CA ARG A 26 -3.80 -25.20 10.16
C ARG A 26 -2.57 -24.36 9.84
N SER A 27 -1.70 -24.86 8.98
CA SER A 27 -0.48 -24.16 8.55
C SER A 27 -0.74 -22.92 7.69
N GLY A 28 -1.94 -22.78 7.12
CA GLY A 28 -2.37 -21.63 6.33
C GLY A 28 -3.90 -21.44 6.37
N PRO A 29 -4.41 -20.33 5.80
CA PRO A 29 -5.82 -19.95 5.88
C PRO A 29 -6.67 -20.73 4.87
N GLY A 30 -6.86 -22.01 5.11
CA GLY A 30 -7.67 -22.87 4.24
C GLY A 30 -7.78 -24.29 4.75
N THR A 31 -8.86 -24.98 4.37
CA THR A 31 -9.14 -26.35 4.83
C THR A 31 -8.20 -27.41 4.24
N SER A 32 -7.50 -27.09 3.15
CA SER A 32 -6.50 -27.96 2.51
C SER A 32 -5.11 -27.91 3.17
N TYR A 33 -4.86 -26.93 4.04
CA TYR A 33 -3.57 -26.80 4.72
C TYR A 33 -3.43 -27.85 5.83
N ALA A 34 -2.20 -28.32 6.03
CA ALA A 34 -1.87 -29.30 7.06
C ALA A 34 -2.30 -28.84 8.45
N VAL A 35 -2.88 -29.75 9.24
CA VAL A 35 -3.23 -29.49 10.63
C VAL A 35 -1.96 -29.48 11.47
N LYS A 36 -1.74 -28.39 12.22
CA LYS A 36 -0.61 -28.24 13.14
C LYS A 36 -0.99 -28.56 14.58
N LYS A 37 -2.23 -28.23 14.96
CA LYS A 37 -2.78 -28.36 16.31
C LYS A 37 -4.31 -28.40 16.20
N SER A 38 -4.99 -28.87 17.24
CA SER A 38 -6.44 -28.74 17.36
C SER A 38 -6.82 -28.16 18.71
N TYR A 39 -7.93 -27.42 18.75
CA TYR A 39 -8.51 -26.85 19.96
C TYR A 39 -9.84 -27.50 20.26
N ASN A 40 -10.11 -27.77 21.53
CA ASN A 40 -11.42 -28.22 21.98
C ASN A 40 -12.35 -27.03 22.21
N LYS A 41 -13.66 -27.29 22.21
CA LYS A 41 -14.68 -26.30 22.56
C LYS A 41 -14.36 -25.62 23.90
N GLY A 42 -14.50 -24.30 23.94
CA GLY A 42 -14.24 -23.48 25.12
C GLY A 42 -12.75 -23.18 25.36
N ALA A 43 -11.83 -23.74 24.58
CA ALA A 43 -10.44 -23.31 24.61
C ALA A 43 -10.31 -21.86 24.16
N ASP A 44 -9.51 -21.09 24.87
CA ASP A 44 -9.24 -19.69 24.55
C ASP A 44 -8.08 -19.58 23.54
N VAL A 45 -8.29 -18.80 22.48
CA VAL A 45 -7.27 -18.48 21.48
C VAL A 45 -7.02 -16.98 21.41
N THR A 46 -5.76 -16.60 21.40
CA THR A 46 -5.36 -15.21 21.15
C THR A 46 -5.08 -15.01 19.68
N ILE A 47 -5.75 -14.03 19.06
CA ILE A 47 -5.61 -13.75 17.62
C ILE A 47 -4.48 -12.74 17.38
N SER A 48 -3.45 -13.14 16.64
CA SER A 48 -2.32 -12.30 16.24
C SER A 48 -2.64 -11.40 15.05
N CYS A 49 -3.44 -11.89 14.10
CA CYS A 49 -3.91 -11.19 12.92
C CYS A 49 -5.00 -12.01 12.19
N GLN A 50 -5.68 -11.41 11.22
CA GLN A 50 -6.75 -12.05 10.45
C GLN A 50 -6.55 -11.97 8.93
N THR A 51 -6.95 -12.98 8.17
CA THR A 51 -6.82 -12.97 6.71
C THR A 51 -8.03 -13.62 6.06
N THR A 52 -8.16 -13.46 4.75
CA THR A 52 -9.11 -14.26 3.97
C THR A 52 -8.52 -15.61 3.59
N GLY A 53 -9.38 -16.61 3.41
CA GLY A 53 -9.02 -17.97 3.04
C GLY A 53 -10.20 -18.76 2.46
N THR A 54 -10.09 -20.09 2.45
CA THR A 54 -11.20 -20.97 2.02
C THR A 54 -12.45 -20.69 2.87
N SER A 55 -13.61 -20.54 2.22
CA SER A 55 -14.88 -20.31 2.94
C SER A 55 -15.28 -21.54 3.76
N VAL A 56 -15.62 -21.30 5.03
CA VAL A 56 -16.17 -22.29 5.95
C VAL A 56 -17.54 -21.77 6.40
N ASN A 57 -18.61 -22.49 6.03
CA ASN A 57 -20.00 -22.12 6.34
C ASN A 57 -20.35 -20.67 5.97
N GLY A 58 -19.85 -20.20 4.83
CA GLY A 58 -20.11 -18.84 4.32
C GLY A 58 -19.21 -17.75 4.89
N ASN A 59 -18.33 -18.07 5.85
CA ASN A 59 -17.32 -17.14 6.39
C ASN A 59 -15.94 -17.46 5.80
N SER A 60 -15.29 -16.44 5.21
CA SER A 60 -13.96 -16.57 4.59
C SER A 60 -12.83 -16.00 5.44
N ILE A 61 -13.10 -15.55 6.66
CA ILE A 61 -12.11 -15.00 7.59
C ILE A 61 -11.41 -16.15 8.32
N TRP A 62 -10.09 -16.02 8.47
CA TRP A 62 -9.20 -16.94 9.17
C TRP A 62 -8.35 -16.17 10.18
N ASP A 63 -8.32 -16.68 11.41
CA ASP A 63 -7.59 -16.11 12.53
C ASP A 63 -6.24 -16.79 12.68
N LYS A 64 -5.14 -16.04 12.55
CA LYS A 64 -3.83 -16.54 12.93
C LYS A 64 -3.69 -16.43 14.44
N THR A 65 -3.68 -17.56 15.12
CA THR A 65 -3.48 -17.63 16.57
C THR A 65 -2.02 -17.33 16.96
N GLN A 66 -1.78 -17.00 18.23
CA GLN A 66 -0.42 -16.87 18.77
C GLN A 66 0.37 -18.19 18.76
N ASP A 67 -0.31 -19.33 18.65
CA ASP A 67 0.30 -20.65 18.42
C ASP A 67 0.87 -20.82 16.98
N GLY A 68 0.79 -19.79 16.14
CA GLY A 68 1.45 -19.78 14.83
C GLY A 68 0.72 -20.58 13.74
N CYS A 69 -0.57 -20.82 13.93
CA CYS A 69 -1.47 -21.55 13.02
C CYS A 69 -2.81 -20.81 12.86
N TYR A 70 -3.58 -21.20 11.84
CA TYR A 70 -4.81 -20.52 11.42
C TYR A 70 -6.05 -21.35 11.75
N VAL A 71 -7.07 -20.72 12.33
CA VAL A 71 -8.41 -21.30 12.53
C VAL A 71 -9.43 -20.50 11.72
N ALA A 72 -10.52 -21.13 11.29
CA ALA A 72 -11.61 -20.41 10.64
C ALA A 72 -12.37 -19.57 11.68
N ASP A 73 -12.58 -18.29 11.40
CA ASP A 73 -13.24 -17.33 12.31
C ASP A 73 -14.67 -17.75 12.66
N TYR A 74 -15.33 -18.50 11.77
CA TYR A 74 -16.62 -19.15 12.03
C TYR A 74 -16.67 -19.91 13.37
N TYR A 75 -15.54 -20.49 13.81
CA TYR A 75 -15.45 -21.26 15.06
C TYR A 75 -14.84 -20.49 16.23
N VAL A 76 -14.61 -19.19 16.10
CA VAL A 76 -14.03 -18.33 17.14
C VAL A 76 -15.07 -17.28 17.54
N LYS A 77 -15.39 -17.16 18.83
CA LYS A 77 -16.39 -16.19 19.30
C LYS A 77 -15.79 -14.78 19.37
N THR A 78 -15.57 -14.16 18.22
CA THR A 78 -15.02 -12.80 18.10
C THR A 78 -16.05 -11.69 18.31
N GLY A 79 -17.35 -12.04 18.23
CA GLY A 79 -18.47 -11.12 18.49
C GLY A 79 -18.89 -10.26 17.29
N THR A 80 -18.23 -10.39 16.13
CA THR A 80 -18.62 -9.72 14.88
C THR A 80 -18.38 -10.63 13.68
N ASN A 81 -19.04 -10.36 12.55
CA ASN A 81 -18.76 -11.05 11.27
C ASN A 81 -17.61 -10.37 10.48
N GLY A 82 -16.83 -9.52 11.14
CA GLY A 82 -15.78 -8.70 10.54
C GLY A 82 -14.42 -8.91 11.19
N TYR A 83 -13.44 -8.13 10.74
CA TYR A 83 -12.11 -8.15 11.32
C TYR A 83 -12.12 -7.51 12.71
N VAL A 84 -11.69 -8.25 13.74
CA VAL A 84 -11.51 -7.78 15.12
C VAL A 84 -10.07 -7.36 15.43
N THR A 85 -9.12 -7.63 14.53
CA THR A 85 -7.73 -7.19 14.64
C THR A 85 -7.11 -6.90 13.27
N LYS A 86 -5.83 -6.50 13.26
CA LYS A 86 -5.06 -6.23 12.05
C LYS A 86 -5.07 -7.43 11.10
N LYS A 87 -4.98 -7.16 9.80
CA LYS A 87 -4.86 -8.24 8.82
C LYS A 87 -3.52 -8.97 8.93
N CYS A 88 -3.45 -10.25 8.59
CA CYS A 88 -2.17 -10.96 8.48
C CYS A 88 -1.42 -10.45 7.27
N GLY A 89 -0.12 -10.20 7.46
CA GLY A 89 0.63 -9.38 6.52
C GLY A 89 0.20 -7.91 6.56
N GLY A 90 -0.59 -7.50 7.56
CA GLY A 90 -0.80 -6.11 7.94
C GLY A 90 0.56 -5.52 8.19
N THR A 91 0.94 -4.64 7.27
CA THR A 91 2.21 -3.95 7.21
C THR A 91 2.58 -3.51 8.62
N SER A 92 3.74 -3.93 9.12
CA SER A 92 4.59 -2.96 9.81
C SER A 92 4.48 -1.70 8.96
N THR A 93 3.78 -0.65 9.43
CA THR A 93 3.61 0.56 8.64
C THR A 93 4.99 1.20 8.58
N CYS A 94 5.84 0.70 7.70
CA CYS A 94 7.04 1.38 7.29
C CYS A 94 6.52 2.72 6.81
N ALA A 95 6.88 3.80 7.49
CA ALA A 95 6.54 5.13 7.02
C ALA A 95 7.10 5.24 5.60
N ALA A 96 6.22 5.33 4.60
CA ALA A 96 6.65 5.45 3.23
C ALA A 96 7.50 6.72 3.10
N PRO A 97 8.67 6.66 2.44
CA PRO A 97 9.47 7.86 2.21
C PRO A 97 8.62 8.91 1.51
N LYS A 98 8.68 10.15 2.00
CA LYS A 98 8.01 11.25 1.31
C LYS A 98 8.78 11.57 0.03
N SER A 99 8.07 11.68 -1.08
CA SER A 99 8.63 12.10 -2.35
C SER A 99 9.19 13.53 -2.26
N ASN A 100 10.28 13.78 -2.98
CA ASN A 100 10.90 15.10 -3.00
C ASN A 100 10.15 16.08 -3.93
N SER A 101 10.53 17.36 -3.88
CA SER A 101 9.95 18.41 -4.73
C SER A 101 10.08 18.11 -6.22
N ALA A 102 11.21 17.53 -6.65
CA ALA A 102 11.42 17.14 -8.05
C ALA A 102 10.39 16.11 -8.54
N THR A 103 9.92 15.22 -7.66
CA THR A 103 8.85 14.27 -7.96
C THR A 103 7.51 14.97 -8.11
N VAL A 104 7.19 15.89 -7.20
CA VAL A 104 5.95 16.70 -7.26
C VAL A 104 5.93 17.51 -8.56
N ASP A 105 7.05 18.13 -8.94
CA ASP A 105 7.19 18.89 -10.17
C ASP A 105 7.07 18.03 -11.43
N LEU A 106 7.62 16.81 -11.41
CA LEU A 106 7.50 15.85 -12.50
C LEU A 106 6.03 15.47 -12.77
N ILE A 107 5.28 15.15 -11.70
CA ILE A 107 3.86 14.78 -11.81
C ILE A 107 3.05 16.01 -12.22
N ALA A 108 3.25 17.15 -11.56
CA ALA A 108 2.56 18.41 -11.89
C ALA A 108 2.70 18.80 -13.36
N LYS A 109 3.90 18.63 -13.95
CA LYS A 109 4.14 18.86 -15.38
C LYS A 109 3.35 17.91 -16.28
N SER A 110 3.09 16.69 -15.83
CA SER A 110 2.39 15.66 -16.61
C SER A 110 0.87 15.75 -16.51
N GLU A 111 0.34 16.13 -15.34
CA GLU A 111 -1.12 16.20 -15.10
C GLU A 111 -1.74 17.51 -15.62
N GLY A 112 -0.98 18.61 -15.62
CA GLY A 112 -1.50 19.94 -15.95
C GLY A 112 -2.31 20.57 -14.80
N PHE A 113 -2.48 21.89 -14.84
CA PHE A 113 -3.06 22.65 -13.72
C PHE A 113 -4.38 23.34 -14.09
N ARG A 114 -5.37 23.24 -13.20
CA ARG A 114 -6.64 23.99 -13.24
C ARG A 114 -6.90 24.65 -11.89
N ALA A 115 -6.91 25.98 -11.86
CA ALA A 115 -7.14 26.73 -10.61
C ALA A 115 -8.57 26.58 -10.07
N ASN A 116 -9.56 26.49 -10.96
CA ASN A 116 -10.97 26.33 -10.59
C ASN A 116 -11.41 24.87 -10.70
N VAL A 117 -12.47 24.54 -9.97
CA VAL A 117 -13.16 23.24 -10.12
C VAL A 117 -13.70 23.12 -11.54
N TYR A 118 -13.45 21.98 -12.17
CA TYR A 118 -13.94 21.63 -13.50
C TYR A 118 -14.45 20.19 -13.50
N ASN A 119 -15.28 19.83 -14.48
CA ASN A 119 -15.64 18.42 -14.68
C ASN A 119 -14.59 17.75 -15.56
N ASP A 120 -14.06 16.62 -15.10
CA ASP A 120 -13.19 15.78 -15.91
C ASP A 120 -13.97 15.14 -17.09
N PRO A 121 -13.31 14.41 -18.01
CA PRO A 121 -14.01 13.75 -19.11
C PRO A 121 -15.07 12.70 -18.69
N ALA A 122 -15.02 12.22 -17.44
CA ALA A 122 -16.02 11.31 -16.87
C ALA A 122 -17.15 12.06 -16.13
N GLY A 123 -17.13 13.40 -16.12
CA GLY A 123 -18.13 14.25 -15.49
C GLY A 123 -17.92 14.49 -14.00
N HIS A 124 -16.75 14.14 -13.44
CA HIS A 124 -16.50 14.28 -12.02
C HIS A 124 -15.80 15.60 -11.65
N PRO A 125 -16.21 16.26 -10.54
CA PRO A 125 -15.62 17.52 -10.11
C PRO A 125 -14.16 17.33 -9.69
N THR A 126 -13.28 18.10 -10.31
CA THR A 126 -11.83 17.96 -10.21
C THR A 126 -11.17 19.34 -10.08
N VAL A 127 -10.04 19.46 -9.38
CA VAL A 127 -9.29 20.73 -9.23
C VAL A 127 -7.78 20.50 -9.17
N GLY A 128 -6.98 21.54 -9.46
CA GLY A 128 -5.54 21.51 -9.32
C GLY A 128 -4.87 20.61 -10.35
N TYR A 129 -4.08 19.64 -9.88
CA TYR A 129 -3.38 18.65 -10.69
C TYR A 129 -4.13 17.30 -10.74
N GLY A 130 -5.44 17.35 -10.96
CA GLY A 130 -6.28 16.15 -11.07
C GLY A 130 -6.84 15.63 -9.74
N HIS A 131 -6.98 16.48 -8.71
CA HIS A 131 -7.60 16.08 -7.45
C HIS A 131 -9.11 15.89 -7.64
N LEU A 132 -9.59 14.67 -7.50
CA LEU A 132 -11.01 14.31 -7.58
C LEU A 132 -11.74 14.72 -6.29
N CYS A 133 -12.69 15.64 -6.41
CA CYS A 133 -13.46 16.12 -5.27
C CYS A 133 -14.57 15.12 -4.89
N THR A 134 -14.61 14.80 -3.61
CA THR A 134 -15.56 13.93 -2.91
C THR A 134 -16.65 14.71 -2.19
N LYS A 135 -16.45 16.00 -1.88
CA LYS A 135 -17.49 16.88 -1.32
C LYS A 135 -17.90 17.96 -2.30
N ALA A 136 -19.13 18.45 -2.12
CA ALA A 136 -19.66 19.56 -2.91
C ALA A 136 -18.71 20.76 -2.87
N LYS A 137 -18.47 21.38 -4.04
CA LYS A 137 -17.56 22.51 -4.22
C LYS A 137 -16.12 22.25 -3.72
N CYS A 138 -15.71 20.98 -3.62
CA CYS A 138 -14.40 20.56 -3.11
C CYS A 138 -14.12 21.03 -1.67
N ALA A 139 -15.14 21.08 -0.80
CA ALA A 139 -15.03 21.59 0.56
C ALA A 139 -14.10 20.79 1.50
N GLU A 140 -13.63 19.61 1.10
CA GLU A 140 -12.63 18.83 1.84
C GLU A 140 -11.21 19.37 1.71
N ILE A 141 -10.91 20.17 0.68
CA ILE A 141 -9.56 20.70 0.50
C ILE A 141 -9.38 21.89 1.44
N LYS A 142 -8.23 21.94 2.12
CA LYS A 142 -7.87 23.02 3.07
C LYS A 142 -7.41 24.31 2.41
N TYR A 143 -7.43 24.37 1.08
CA TYR A 143 -6.87 25.48 0.29
C TYR A 143 -7.99 26.28 -0.38
N LYS A 144 -7.77 27.58 -0.54
CA LYS A 144 -8.73 28.47 -1.20
C LYS A 144 -8.82 28.14 -2.70
N ILE A 145 -10.04 28.20 -3.23
CA ILE A 145 -10.33 28.17 -4.67
C ILE A 145 -10.68 29.60 -5.12
N PRO A 146 -10.15 30.13 -6.24
CA PRO A 146 -9.23 29.49 -7.19
C PRO A 146 -7.90 29.11 -6.55
N LEU A 147 -7.43 27.90 -6.83
CA LEU A 147 -6.23 27.32 -6.25
C LEU A 147 -4.99 28.01 -6.82
N SER A 148 -3.99 28.28 -5.97
CA SER A 148 -2.66 28.69 -6.43
C SER A 148 -1.87 27.48 -6.93
N THR A 149 -0.90 27.67 -7.81
CA THR A 149 -0.03 26.55 -8.24
C THR A 149 0.76 25.97 -7.07
N THR A 150 1.17 26.81 -6.11
CA THR A 150 1.84 26.41 -4.87
C THR A 150 0.95 25.50 -4.01
N ASP A 151 -0.30 25.89 -3.77
CA ASP A 151 -1.23 25.07 -2.98
C ASP A 151 -1.69 23.83 -3.75
N GLY A 152 -1.80 23.93 -5.08
CA GLY A 152 -2.00 22.80 -5.97
C GLY A 152 -0.92 21.74 -5.83
N LYS A 153 0.36 22.15 -5.76
CA LYS A 153 1.47 21.21 -5.53
C LYS A 153 1.42 20.59 -4.12
N LYS A 154 0.99 21.35 -3.10
CA LYS A 154 0.81 20.78 -1.76
C LYS A 154 -0.34 19.77 -1.73
N LEU A 155 -1.44 20.05 -2.42
CA LEU A 155 -2.57 19.11 -2.58
C LEU A 155 -2.12 17.85 -3.34
N LEU A 156 -1.39 18.02 -4.44
CA LEU A 156 -0.81 16.90 -5.19
C LEU A 156 0.10 16.03 -4.32
N ALA A 157 0.96 16.64 -3.49
CA ALA A 157 1.80 15.91 -2.56
C ALA A 157 1.00 15.13 -1.49
N ASP A 158 -0.18 15.62 -1.11
CA ASP A 158 -1.10 14.89 -0.23
C ASP A 158 -1.73 13.69 -0.97
N ASP A 159 -2.13 13.85 -2.24
CA ASP A 159 -2.70 12.78 -3.09
C ASP A 159 -1.68 11.68 -3.43
N MET A 160 -0.40 12.04 -3.55
CA MET A 160 0.70 11.12 -3.83
C MET A 160 0.91 10.07 -2.74
N LYS A 161 0.49 10.33 -1.48
CA LYS A 161 0.73 9.44 -0.32
C LYS A 161 0.21 8.01 -0.54
N LYS A 162 -0.88 7.85 -1.29
CA LYS A 162 -1.42 6.53 -1.65
C LYS A 162 -0.41 5.74 -2.48
N PHE A 163 0.23 6.41 -3.44
CA PHE A 163 1.19 5.82 -4.38
C PHE A 163 2.55 5.58 -3.72
N GLU A 164 2.98 6.50 -2.85
CA GLU A 164 4.14 6.30 -1.98
C GLU A 164 4.02 5.01 -1.16
N LYS A 165 2.91 4.87 -0.42
CA LYS A 165 2.63 3.67 0.36
C LYS A 165 2.60 2.40 -0.49
N CYS A 166 2.00 2.47 -1.68
CA CYS A 166 1.87 1.28 -2.51
C CYS A 166 3.21 0.85 -3.11
N ILE A 167 4.04 1.77 -3.61
CA ILE A 167 5.40 1.45 -4.08
C ILE A 167 6.26 0.89 -2.95
N THR A 168 6.23 1.51 -1.76
CA THR A 168 6.97 1.02 -0.59
C THR A 168 6.55 -0.39 -0.19
N ALA A 169 5.25 -0.72 -0.25
CA ALA A 169 4.75 -2.05 0.08
C ALA A 169 5.08 -3.12 -0.98
N MET A 170 5.29 -2.72 -2.24
CA MET A 170 5.59 -3.63 -3.35
C MET A 170 7.07 -4.05 -3.41
N LEU A 171 7.96 -3.29 -2.78
CA LEU A 171 9.40 -3.45 -2.91
C LEU A 171 10.03 -4.06 -1.65
N ASN A 172 10.84 -5.09 -1.82
CA ASN A 172 11.55 -5.76 -0.72
C ASN A 172 12.94 -5.13 -0.47
N SER A 173 13.66 -5.65 0.53
CA SER A 173 14.97 -5.12 0.96
C SER A 173 16.07 -5.16 -0.10
N LYS A 174 15.89 -5.90 -1.21
CA LYS A 174 16.84 -5.94 -2.34
C LYS A 174 16.70 -4.71 -3.24
N ALA A 175 15.53 -4.06 -3.25
CA ALA A 175 15.29 -2.85 -4.01
C ALA A 175 15.86 -1.62 -3.27
N LYS A 176 17.12 -1.27 -3.57
CA LYS A 176 17.80 -0.10 -3.01
C LYS A 176 17.61 1.12 -3.91
N LEU A 177 16.78 2.08 -3.47
CA LEU A 177 16.42 3.24 -4.27
C LEU A 177 16.80 4.55 -3.55
N ASN A 178 17.27 5.53 -4.32
CA ASN A 178 17.31 6.92 -3.88
C ASN A 178 15.95 7.62 -4.08
N LEU A 179 15.79 8.82 -3.53
CA LEU A 179 14.53 9.58 -3.59
C LEU A 179 14.08 9.90 -5.02
N ASN A 180 14.99 10.15 -5.96
CA ASN A 180 14.64 10.40 -7.35
C ASN A 180 14.12 9.14 -8.06
N GLN A 181 14.76 7.99 -7.83
CA GLN A 181 14.33 6.70 -8.34
C GLN A 181 12.99 6.27 -7.75
N TYR A 182 12.82 6.46 -6.44
CA TYR A 182 11.55 6.24 -5.76
C TYR A 182 10.46 7.15 -6.34
N GLY A 183 10.76 8.44 -6.50
CA GLY A 183 9.86 9.42 -7.10
C GLY A 183 9.42 9.07 -8.52
N ALA A 184 10.33 8.55 -9.35
CA ALA A 184 9.98 8.08 -10.70
C ALA A 184 8.94 6.94 -10.66
N LEU A 185 9.05 6.01 -9.71
CA LEU A 185 8.06 4.94 -9.51
C LEU A 185 6.75 5.45 -8.94
N VAL A 186 6.79 6.44 -8.05
CA VAL A 186 5.59 7.12 -7.53
C VAL A 186 4.86 7.82 -8.67
N SER A 187 5.56 8.58 -9.53
CA SER A 187 4.97 9.21 -10.73
C SER A 187 4.37 8.20 -11.69
N TRP A 188 5.06 7.10 -11.93
CA TRP A 188 4.59 6.03 -12.81
C TRP A 188 3.33 5.37 -12.24
N SER A 189 3.33 4.99 -10.96
CA SER A 189 2.16 4.39 -10.31
C SER A 189 0.99 5.35 -10.14
N PHE A 190 1.23 6.66 -10.00
CA PHE A 190 0.19 7.69 -10.06
C PHE A 190 -0.58 7.63 -11.38
N ASN A 191 0.14 7.39 -12.49
CA ASN A 191 -0.44 7.30 -13.82
C ASN A 191 -1.18 5.98 -14.10
N VAL A 192 -0.58 4.85 -13.73
CA VAL A 192 -1.06 3.52 -14.14
C VAL A 192 -1.88 2.82 -13.05
N GLY A 193 -1.87 3.35 -11.84
CA GLY A 193 -2.50 2.76 -10.66
C GLY A 193 -1.66 1.67 -9.98
N CYS A 194 -1.86 1.51 -8.67
CA CYS A 194 -1.09 0.56 -7.85
C CYS A 194 -1.31 -0.91 -8.26
N GLY A 195 -2.51 -1.29 -8.74
CA GLY A 195 -2.78 -2.67 -9.18
C GLY A 195 -1.95 -3.07 -10.40
N ALA A 196 -1.89 -2.21 -11.41
CA ALA A 196 -1.05 -2.43 -12.59
C ALA A 196 0.44 -2.44 -12.24
N ALA A 197 0.87 -1.53 -11.35
CA ALA A 197 2.24 -1.49 -10.87
C ALA A 197 2.64 -2.80 -10.16
N GLN A 198 1.80 -3.32 -9.25
CA GLN A 198 2.07 -4.53 -8.46
C GLN A 198 2.30 -5.78 -9.33
N GLY A 199 1.52 -5.94 -10.40
CA GLY A 199 1.64 -7.09 -11.31
C GLY A 199 2.81 -7.00 -12.31
N SER A 200 3.50 -5.87 -12.39
CA SER A 200 4.47 -5.55 -13.45
C SER A 200 5.76 -6.38 -13.39
N GLN A 201 6.40 -6.54 -14.56
CA GLN A 201 7.79 -7.04 -14.62
C GLN A 201 8.77 -6.07 -13.97
N LEU A 202 8.48 -4.77 -14.01
CA LEU A 202 9.28 -3.73 -13.34
C LEU A 202 9.46 -4.05 -11.85
N VAL A 203 8.37 -4.20 -11.10
CA VAL A 203 8.42 -4.52 -9.65
C VAL A 203 9.11 -5.86 -9.41
N LYS A 204 8.83 -6.89 -10.23
CA LYS A 204 9.48 -8.20 -10.11
C LYS A 204 11.00 -8.12 -10.26
N ARG A 205 11.50 -7.35 -11.22
CA ARG A 205 12.94 -7.16 -11.48
C ARG A 205 13.63 -6.40 -10.35
N LEU A 206 13.00 -5.32 -9.85
CA LEU A 206 13.52 -4.60 -8.68
C LEU A 206 13.60 -5.49 -7.43
N ASN A 207 12.59 -6.34 -7.20
CA ASN A 207 12.58 -7.30 -6.09
C ASN A 207 13.58 -8.44 -6.23
N LYS A 208 14.15 -8.65 -7.42
CA LYS A 208 15.32 -9.53 -7.64
C LYS A 208 16.64 -8.84 -7.32
N GLY A 209 16.64 -7.53 -7.05
CA GLY A 209 17.84 -6.74 -6.80
C GLY A 209 18.56 -6.28 -8.07
N GLU A 210 17.89 -6.29 -9.23
CA GLU A 210 18.47 -5.75 -10.46
C GLU A 210 18.73 -4.24 -10.34
N ASN A 211 19.69 -3.73 -11.12
CA ASN A 211 20.03 -2.31 -11.13
C ASN A 211 18.81 -1.44 -11.48
N VAL A 212 18.47 -0.52 -10.57
CA VAL A 212 17.26 0.31 -10.68
C VAL A 212 17.21 1.10 -11.99
N ASN A 213 18.28 1.79 -12.38
CA ASN A 213 18.29 2.60 -13.59
C ASN A 213 18.13 1.74 -14.87
N THR A 214 18.72 0.55 -14.88
CA THR A 214 18.55 -0.43 -15.96
C THR A 214 17.10 -0.92 -16.04
N VAL A 215 16.50 -1.28 -14.90
CA VAL A 215 15.10 -1.75 -14.86
C VAL A 215 14.14 -0.66 -15.32
N LEU A 216 14.27 0.56 -14.80
CA LEU A 216 13.41 1.69 -15.19
C LEU A 216 13.55 2.01 -16.68
N SER A 217 14.79 2.04 -17.21
CA SER A 217 15.03 2.35 -18.64
C SER A 217 14.44 1.29 -19.58
N ASN A 218 14.38 0.03 -19.15
CA ASN A 218 13.87 -1.07 -19.96
C ASN A 218 12.36 -1.26 -19.84
N GLU A 219 11.78 -1.04 -18.66
CA GLU A 219 10.39 -1.38 -18.38
C GLU A 219 9.44 -0.20 -18.57
N LEU A 220 9.82 1.03 -18.20
CA LEU A 220 8.94 2.20 -18.33
C LEU A 220 8.49 2.47 -19.78
N PRO A 221 9.33 2.33 -20.83
CA PRO A 221 8.90 2.54 -22.22
C PRO A 221 7.80 1.58 -22.70
N LYS A 222 7.52 0.48 -21.99
CA LYS A 222 6.42 -0.45 -22.30
C LYS A 222 5.05 0.07 -21.85
N TRP A 223 5.02 1.10 -20.99
CA TRP A 223 3.80 1.70 -20.42
C TRP A 223 3.43 3.01 -21.11
N VAL A 224 3.30 2.93 -22.45
CA VAL A 224 3.05 4.09 -23.33
C VAL A 224 1.77 3.97 -24.17
N ASN A 225 0.98 2.92 -23.94
CA ASN A 225 -0.23 2.65 -24.70
C ASN A 225 -1.48 2.92 -23.85
N ALA A 226 -2.53 3.49 -24.46
CA ALA A 226 -3.88 3.54 -23.91
C ALA A 226 -4.89 3.32 -25.06
N GLY A 227 -5.98 2.59 -24.79
CA GLY A 227 -6.94 2.21 -25.84
C GLY A 227 -6.29 1.44 -27.01
N GLY A 228 -5.26 0.64 -26.73
CA GLY A 228 -4.50 -0.12 -27.73
C GLY A 228 -3.54 0.71 -28.59
N LYS A 229 -3.44 2.02 -28.39
CA LYS A 229 -2.60 2.92 -29.19
C LYS A 229 -1.48 3.55 -28.37
N LYS A 230 -0.30 3.67 -28.98
CA LYS A 230 0.84 4.41 -28.41
C LYS A 230 0.51 5.90 -28.35
N LEU A 231 0.65 6.49 -27.17
CA LEU A 231 0.37 7.92 -26.94
C LEU A 231 1.67 8.71 -26.76
N PRO A 232 1.94 9.75 -27.57
CA PRO A 232 3.14 10.58 -27.43
C PRO A 232 3.32 11.17 -26.03
N GLY A 233 2.23 11.62 -25.39
CA GLY A 233 2.26 12.16 -24.03
C GLY A 233 2.76 11.14 -22.99
N LEU A 234 2.38 9.87 -23.14
CA LEU A 234 2.89 8.81 -22.26
C LEU A 234 4.37 8.50 -22.54
N VAL A 235 4.81 8.51 -23.81
CA VAL A 235 6.24 8.38 -24.15
C VAL A 235 7.06 9.48 -23.47
N THR A 236 6.62 10.74 -23.58
CA THR A 236 7.27 11.88 -22.93
C THR A 236 7.29 11.72 -21.41
N ARG A 237 6.19 11.28 -20.81
CA ARG A 237 6.10 11.03 -19.36
C ARG A 237 7.11 9.97 -18.90
N ARG A 238 7.16 8.81 -19.56
CA ARG A 238 8.10 7.72 -19.23
C ARG A 238 9.55 8.17 -19.37
N ASN A 239 9.87 8.95 -20.41
CA ASN A 239 11.22 9.51 -20.58
C ASN A 239 11.61 10.49 -19.46
N ASN A 240 10.67 11.33 -19.00
CA ASN A 240 10.92 12.25 -17.89
C ASN A 240 11.10 11.52 -16.55
N GLU A 241 10.35 10.43 -16.31
CA GLU A 241 10.54 9.55 -15.13
C GLU A 241 11.92 8.90 -15.13
N ILE A 242 12.36 8.36 -16.28
CA ILE A 242 13.71 7.80 -16.44
C ILE A 242 14.78 8.89 -16.21
N ALA A 243 14.56 10.10 -16.76
CA ALA A 243 15.48 11.21 -16.61
C ALA A 243 15.61 11.65 -15.14
N LEU A 244 14.50 11.71 -14.40
CA LEU A 244 14.53 11.99 -12.95
C LEU A 244 15.35 10.93 -12.22
N ALA A 245 15.08 9.64 -12.47
CA ALA A 245 15.76 8.53 -11.80
C ALA A 245 17.28 8.52 -12.02
N LYS A 246 17.76 8.98 -13.18
CA LYS A 246 19.20 9.09 -13.50
C LYS A 246 19.90 10.26 -12.81
N LYS A 247 19.19 11.22 -12.22
CA LYS A 247 19.81 12.34 -11.50
C LYS A 247 20.42 11.86 -10.19
N SER A 248 21.74 11.99 -10.08
CA SER A 248 22.52 11.75 -8.85
C SER A 248 22.16 12.72 -7.72
N GLY A 249 22.59 12.41 -6.49
CA GLY A 249 22.56 13.36 -5.37
C GLY A 249 21.24 13.45 -4.58
N SER A 250 20.32 12.51 -4.78
CA SER A 250 19.15 12.39 -3.90
C SER A 250 19.41 11.39 -2.78
N GLY A 251 18.93 11.69 -1.55
CA GLY A 251 19.11 10.82 -0.39
C GLY A 251 18.48 9.43 -0.57
N ALA A 252 18.85 8.48 0.29
CA ALA A 252 18.27 7.14 0.27
C ALA A 252 16.76 7.17 0.57
N ALA A 253 15.98 6.37 -0.15
CA ALA A 253 14.54 6.22 0.05
C ALA A 253 14.17 4.80 0.48
N LEU A 254 14.66 3.78 -0.22
CA LEU A 254 14.41 2.38 0.10
C LEU A 254 15.72 1.59 0.22
N PRO A 255 15.77 0.56 1.08
CA PRO A 255 14.68 0.09 1.94
C PRO A 255 14.43 1.00 3.16
N VAL A 256 13.18 1.05 3.61
CA VAL A 256 12.83 1.64 4.91
C VAL A 256 12.92 0.58 6.01
N LYS A 257 13.33 0.99 7.21
CA LYS A 257 13.25 0.11 8.39
C LYS A 257 11.80 0.06 8.85
N CYS A 258 11.27 -1.16 8.83
CA CYS A 258 10.05 -1.57 9.48
C CYS A 258 10.44 -2.67 10.48
#